data_AF-W0J4E1-F1
#
_entry.id   AF-W0J4E1-F1
#
_cell.length_a   1.000
_cell.length_b   1.000
_cell.length_c   1.000
_cell.angle_alpha   90.00
_cell.angle_beta   90.00
_cell.angle_gamma   90.00
#
_symmetry.space_group_name_H-M   'P 1'
#
loop_
_entity.id
_entity.type
_entity.pdbx_description
1 polymer ?
#
loop_
_entity_poly.entity_id
_entity_poly.type
_entity_poly.pdbx_seq_one_letter_code
_entity_poly.pdbx_strand_id
1 'polypeptide(L)'
;METDIKEALIALLEAIRKSDGQTIGTRMAQLDDLLARGQTGGLHPQLAHFLQNRSYAKALMFLGGAGDIPAGVCGGGRKGGAGA
;
A
#
# COMPACT_ATOMS: atom_id res chain seq x y z
N MET A 1 10.66 -7.03 8.83
CA MET A 1 10.46 -6.09 7.69
C MET A 1 9.11 -6.28 7.00
N GLU A 2 8.81 -7.43 6.39
CA GLU A 2 7.49 -7.65 5.76
C GLU A 2 6.33 -7.63 6.77
N THR A 3 6.56 -8.14 8.00
CA THR A 3 5.64 -7.99 9.12
C THR A 3 5.37 -6.52 9.45
N ASP A 4 6.43 -5.69 9.53
CA ASP A 4 6.31 -4.25 9.83
C ASP A 4 5.55 -3.50 8.73
N ILE A 5 5.80 -3.86 7.46
CA ILE A 5 5.05 -3.34 6.30
C ILE A 5 3.58 -3.73 6.42
N LYS A 6 3.28 -4.99 6.77
CA LYS A 6 1.90 -5.47 6.93
C LYS A 6 1.16 -4.68 8.02
N GLU A 7 1.77 -4.51 9.19
CA GLU A 7 1.19 -3.76 10.30
C GLU A 7 0.95 -2.29 9.93
N ALA A 8 1.93 -1.65 9.27
CA ALA A 8 1.79 -0.28 8.79
C ALA A 8 0.66 -0.13 7.76
N LEU A 9 0.49 -1.09 6.84
CA LEU A 9 -0.61 -1.10 5.87
C LEU A 9 -1.97 -1.25 6.53
N ILE A 10 -2.11 -2.15 7.52
CA ILE A 10 -3.35 -2.32 8.29
C ILE A 10 -3.71 -1.01 9.00
N ALA A 11 -2.75 -0.44 9.73
CA ALA A 11 -2.95 0.82 10.44
C ALA A 11 -3.29 1.98 9.51
N LEU A 12 -2.65 2.06 8.34
CA LEU A 12 -2.94 3.08 7.34
C LEU A 12 -4.37 2.96 6.81
N LEU A 13 -4.80 1.77 6.41
CA LEU A 13 -6.15 1.55 5.88
C LEU A 13 -7.23 1.81 6.93
N GLU A 14 -6.96 1.46 8.20
CA GLU A 14 -7.85 1.80 9.30
C GLU A 14 -7.94 3.31 9.53
N ALA A 15 -6.81 4.02 9.48
CA ALA A 15 -6.76 5.48 9.61
C ALA A 15 -7.51 6.19 8.47
N ILE A 16 -7.37 5.70 7.23
CA ILE A 16 -8.15 6.18 6.07
C ILE A 16 -9.66 6.00 6.34
N ARG A 17 -10.08 4.84 6.84
CA ARG A 17 -11.50 4.59 7.18
C ARG A 17 -12.02 5.53 8.27
N LYS A 18 -11.17 5.95 9.20
CA LYS A 18 -11.50 6.89 10.30
C LYS A 18 -11.29 8.36 9.94
N SER A 19 -10.79 8.68 8.75
CA SER A 19 -10.37 10.03 8.35
C SER A 19 -9.32 10.65 9.29
N ASP A 20 -8.46 9.83 9.89
CA ASP A 20 -7.38 10.28 10.78
C ASP A 20 -6.16 10.73 9.95
N GLY A 21 -6.17 12.00 9.56
CA GLY A 21 -5.12 12.61 8.73
C GLY A 21 -3.72 12.54 9.33
N GLN A 22 -3.60 12.61 10.66
CA GLN A 22 -2.29 12.55 11.33
C GLN A 22 -1.70 11.15 11.19
N THR A 23 -2.48 10.11 11.54
CA THR A 23 -2.02 8.73 11.43
C THR A 23 -1.76 8.34 9.98
N ILE A 24 -2.57 8.81 9.02
CA ILE A 24 -2.32 8.59 7.58
C ILE A 24 -0.93 9.09 7.19
N GLY A 25 -0.60 10.34 7.53
CA GLY A 25 0.70 10.93 7.22
C GLY A 25 1.86 10.15 7.85
N THR A 26 1.73 9.78 9.13
CA THR A 26 2.74 8.99 9.85
C THR A 26 2.97 7.63 9.20
N ARG A 27 1.90 6.90 8.86
CA ARG A 27 2.02 5.57 8.26
C ARG A 27 2.53 5.61 6.83
N MET A 28 2.19 6.64 6.05
CA MET A 28 2.77 6.85 4.72
C MET A 28 4.28 7.06 4.80
N ALA A 29 4.76 7.95 5.68
CA ALA A 29 6.18 8.19 5.86
C ALA A 29 6.94 6.94 6.34
N GLN A 30 6.32 6.17 7.24
CA GLN A 30 6.88 4.89 7.71
C GLN A 30 7.01 3.87 6.56
N LEU A 31 6.01 3.76 5.69
CA LEU A 31 6.06 2.85 4.54
C LEU A 31 7.13 3.26 3.52
N ASP A 32 7.34 4.56 3.31
CA ASP A 32 8.40 5.07 2.43
C ASP A 32 9.80 4.72 2.97
N ASP A 33 10.03 4.84 4.28
CA ASP A 33 11.30 4.43 4.92
C ASP A 33 11.52 2.91 4.82
N LEU A 34 10.48 2.10 5.10
CA LEU A 34 10.56 0.64 4.97
C LEU A 34 10.82 0.19 3.54
N LEU A 35 10.22 0.86 2.55
CA LEU A 35 10.47 0.61 1.13
C LEU A 35 11.92 0.91 0.75
N ALA A 36 12.46 2.06 1.19
CA ALA A 36 13.84 2.44 0.92
C ALA A 36 14.84 1.43 1.50
N ARG A 37 14.61 0.97 2.75
CA ARG A 37 15.42 -0.09 3.37
C ARG A 37 15.28 -1.43 2.65
N GLY A 38 14.08 -1.72 2.16
CA GLY A 38 13.79 -2.97 1.48
C GLY A 38 14.42 -3.11 0.10
N GLN A 39 14.66 -2.00 -0.60
CA GLN A 39 15.31 -2.02 -1.92
C GLN A 39 16.72 -2.61 -1.88
N THR A 40 17.45 -2.43 -0.76
CA THR A 40 18.78 -3.04 -0.56
C THR A 40 18.72 -4.36 0.22
N GLY A 41 17.63 -4.58 0.97
CA GLY A 41 17.45 -5.74 1.86
C GLY A 41 16.74 -6.96 1.26
N GLY A 42 16.49 -6.99 -0.05
CA GLY A 42 15.84 -8.14 -0.71
C GLY A 42 14.31 -8.16 -0.58
N LEU A 43 13.66 -6.99 -0.47
CA LEU A 43 12.20 -6.90 -0.53
C LEU A 43 11.66 -7.51 -1.82
N HIS A 44 10.58 -8.28 -1.72
CA HIS A 44 9.97 -8.90 -2.88
C HIS A 44 9.58 -7.85 -3.95
N PRO A 45 9.97 -8.02 -5.23
CA PRO A 45 9.81 -6.98 -6.26
C PRO A 45 8.35 -6.59 -6.48
N GLN A 46 7.41 -7.54 -6.37
CA GLN A 46 5.98 -7.25 -6.48
C GLN A 46 5.45 -6.40 -5.31
N LEU A 47 5.95 -6.66 -4.09
CA LEU A 47 5.58 -5.87 -2.93
C LEU A 47 6.15 -4.44 -3.04
N ALA A 48 7.42 -4.32 -3.44
CA ALA A 48 8.04 -3.03 -3.73
C ALA A 48 7.25 -2.24 -4.78
N HIS A 49 6.82 -2.90 -5.86
CA HIS A 49 6.01 -2.28 -6.90
C HIS A 49 4.67 -1.74 -6.36
N PHE A 50 3.95 -2.51 -5.53
CA PHE A 50 2.70 -2.03 -4.93
C PHE A 50 2.91 -0.83 -4.02
N LEU A 51 3.97 -0.83 -3.21
CA LEU A 51 4.29 0.28 -2.30
C LEU A 51 4.66 1.55 -3.07
N GLN A 52 5.49 1.45 -4.12
CA GLN A 52 5.86 2.58 -4.98
C GLN A 52 4.64 3.24 -5.64
N ASN A 53 3.65 2.44 -6.02
CA ASN A 53 2.41 2.90 -6.66
C ASN A 53 1.30 3.26 -5.64
N ARG A 54 1.61 3.29 -4.33
CA ARG A 54 0.64 3.50 -3.24
C ARG A 54 -0.59 2.58 -3.32
N SER A 55 -0.40 1.37 -3.85
CA SER A 55 -1.44 0.35 -3.95
C SER A 55 -1.52 -0.46 -2.64
N TYR A 56 -1.83 0.23 -1.54
CA TYR A 56 -1.77 -0.30 -0.18
C TYR A 56 -2.64 -1.53 0.04
N ALA A 57 -3.84 -1.55 -0.55
CA ALA A 57 -4.74 -2.71 -0.48
C ALA A 57 -4.12 -3.96 -1.13
N LYS A 58 -3.50 -3.82 -2.31
CA LYS A 58 -2.84 -4.94 -3.00
C LYS A 58 -1.59 -5.41 -2.27
N ALA A 59 -0.81 -4.47 -1.72
CA ALA A 59 0.32 -4.79 -0.86
C ALA A 59 -0.11 -5.63 0.36
N LEU A 60 -1.23 -5.27 1.00
CA LEU A 60 -1.76 -6.02 2.13
C LEU A 60 -2.27 -7.41 1.72
N MET A 61 -2.96 -7.52 0.58
CA MET A 61 -3.39 -8.81 0.02
C MET A 61 -2.19 -9.73 -0.28
N PHE A 62 -1.11 -9.17 -0.81
CA PHE A 62 0.13 -9.91 -1.10
C PHE A 62 0.74 -10.49 0.17
N LEU A 63 0.86 -9.68 1.22
CA LEU A 63 1.32 -10.08 2.54
C LEU A 63 0.32 -10.98 3.30
N GLY A 64 -0.90 -11.13 2.79
CA GLY A 64 -1.91 -12.06 3.27
C GLY A 64 -1.84 -13.45 2.63
N GLY A 65 -0.95 -13.66 1.65
CA GLY A 65 -0.86 -14.93 0.92
C GLY A 65 -1.91 -15.11 -0.17
N ALA A 66 -2.60 -14.02 -0.59
CA ALA A 66 -3.45 -14.07 -1.77
C ALA A 66 -2.56 -14.24 -3.01
N GLY A 67 -2.43 -15.47 -3.51
CA GLY A 67 -1.59 -15.79 -4.66
C GLY A 67 -2.12 -15.23 -6.00
N ASP A 68 -3.40 -14.88 -6.05
CA ASP A 68 -4.06 -14.27 -7.22
C ASP A 68 -4.59 -12.89 -6.81
N ILE A 69 -3.78 -11.85 -7.00
CA ILE A 69 -4.19 -10.46 -6.72
C ILE A 69 -4.68 -9.84 -8.02
N PRO A 70 -6.00 -9.61 -8.17
CA PRO A 70 -6.54 -9.12 -9.43
C PRO A 70 -5.96 -7.73 -9.77
N ALA A 71 -5.44 -7.62 -10.98
CA ALA A 71 -5.07 -6.35 -11.57
C ALA A 71 -6.36 -5.56 -11.90
N GLY A 72 -6.84 -4.73 -10.99
CA GLY A 72 -7.95 -3.81 -11.32
C GLY A 72 -8.77 -3.23 -10.18
N VAL A 73 -8.59 -3.70 -8.94
CA VAL A 73 -9.40 -3.23 -7.82
C VAL A 73 -8.54 -2.45 -6.82
N CYS A 74 -9.02 -1.25 -6.49
CA CYS A 74 -8.53 -0.34 -5.46
C CYS A 74 -7.31 0.52 -5.83
N GLY A 75 -7.60 1.64 -6.50
CA GLY A 75 -6.70 2.76 -6.75
C GLY A 75 -7.48 3.94 -7.33
N GLY A 76 -8.41 4.51 -6.54
CA GLY A 76 -9.05 5.80 -6.85
C GLY A 76 -10.16 5.75 -7.90
N GLY A 77 -11.40 5.90 -7.45
CA GLY A 77 -12.48 6.33 -8.33
C GLY A 77 -12.17 7.71 -8.91
N ARG A 78 -11.67 7.75 -10.15
CA ARG A 78 -11.87 8.83 -11.11
C ARG A 78 -11.98 8.23 -12.52
N LYS A 79 -13.12 7.60 -12.82
CA LYS A 79 -13.72 7.79 -14.15
C LYS A 79 -14.50 9.10 -14.09
N GLY A 80 -13.77 10.20 -14.16
CA GLY A 80 -14.32 11.53 -14.38
C GLY A 80 -13.79 12.04 -15.71
N GLY A 81 -14.65 12.06 -16.73
CA GLY A 81 -14.51 12.93 -17.90
C GLY A 81 -13.75 12.37 -19.10
N ALA A 82 -14.51 11.86 -20.08
CA ALA A 82 -14.40 12.30 -21.46
C ALA A 82 -15.79 12.17 -22.09
N GLY A 83 -16.49 13.30 -22.17
CA GLY A 83 -17.62 13.43 -23.08
C GLY A 83 -17.11 13.69 -24.50
N ALA A 84 -17.78 13.06 -25.46
CA ALA A 84 -18.18 13.57 -26.77
C ALA A 84 -19.14 12.53 -27.36
#